data_AF-A0A960R2Q0-F1
#
_entry.id   AF-A0A960R2Q0-F1
#
_cell.length_a   1.000
_cell.length_b   1.000
_cell.length_c   1.000
_cell.angle_alpha   90.00
_cell.angle_beta   90.00
_cell.angle_gamma   90.00
#
_symmetry.space_group_name_H-M   'P 1'
#
loop_
_entity.id
_entity.type
_entity.pdbx_description
1 polymer ?
#
loop_
_entity_poly.entity_id
_entity_poly.type
_entity_poly.pdbx_seq_one_letter_code
_entity_poly.pdbx_strand_id
1 'polypeptide(L)'
;HWVFPWDNTRFVNHSFTPNCLGTQLGYEIAVKDIAAGEELTNDYGSLNIIEPFDCLPEAGAPRQRVMPDDLTRHAGDWDRLIAEAFPHLSQVDQPLSRLFSADRWDDLLTLSRNSGAPASLRQFFCGAPS
;
A
#
# COMPACT_ATOMS: atom_id res chain seq x y z
N HIS A 1 -2.76 25.35 4.02
CA HIS A 1 -2.48 24.38 2.94
C HIS A 1 -3.61 23.37 2.94
N TRP A 2 -4.29 23.17 1.82
CA TRP A 2 -5.33 22.15 1.67
C TRP A 2 -4.70 20.96 0.97
N VAL A 3 -4.57 19.84 1.68
CA VAL A 3 -4.20 18.56 1.06
C VAL A 3 -5.50 17.96 0.57
N PHE A 4 -5.75 17.99 -0.73
CA PHE A 4 -6.78 17.13 -1.31
C PHE A 4 -6.37 15.68 -1.03
N PRO A 5 -7.29 14.78 -0.64
CA PRO A 5 -6.93 13.40 -0.27
C PRO A 5 -6.32 12.59 -1.42
N TRP A 6 -6.24 13.19 -2.62
CA TRP A 6 -5.77 12.57 -3.85
C TRP A 6 -5.15 13.63 -4.78
N ASP A 7 -3.94 14.12 -4.46
CA ASP A 7 -3.15 14.97 -5.36
C ASP A 7 -2.86 14.21 -6.69
N ASN A 8 -1.74 13.52 -6.76
CA ASN A 8 -1.33 12.77 -7.95
C ASN A 8 -1.76 11.31 -7.83
N THR A 9 -2.05 10.85 -6.62
CA THR A 9 -2.52 9.48 -6.34
C THR A 9 -3.85 9.15 -7.01
N ARG A 10 -4.65 10.16 -7.40
CA ARG A 10 -5.87 9.96 -8.22
C ARG A 10 -5.61 9.32 -9.59
N PHE A 11 -4.37 9.36 -10.06
CA PHE A 11 -3.96 8.78 -11.34
C PHE A 11 -3.38 7.37 -11.20
N VAL A 12 -3.22 6.86 -9.97
CA VAL A 12 -2.73 5.51 -9.72
C VAL A 12 -3.87 4.53 -10.00
N ASN A 13 -3.66 3.67 -10.99
CA ASN A 13 -4.66 2.70 -11.44
C ASN A 13 -4.65 1.41 -10.62
N HIS A 14 -5.69 0.60 -10.82
CA HIS A 14 -5.82 -0.72 -10.22
C HIS A 14 -4.90 -1.74 -10.89
N SER A 15 -4.32 -2.64 -10.09
CA SER A 15 -3.76 -3.93 -10.52
C SER A 15 -3.97 -4.99 -9.44
N PHE A 16 -4.16 -6.25 -9.84
CA PHE A 16 -4.21 -7.39 -8.93
C PHE A 16 -2.81 -7.87 -8.53
N THR A 17 -1.74 -7.40 -9.19
CA THR A 17 -0.33 -7.58 -8.81
C THR A 17 0.37 -6.21 -8.62
N PRO A 18 -0.11 -5.37 -7.69
CA PRO A 18 0.31 -3.96 -7.60
C PRO A 18 1.80 -3.79 -7.31
N ASN A 19 2.40 -2.65 -7.73
CA ASN A 19 3.74 -2.23 -7.23
C ASN A 19 3.68 -1.32 -6.02
N CYS A 20 2.55 -0.70 -5.74
CA CYS A 20 2.37 0.16 -4.59
C CYS A 20 1.28 -0.37 -3.67
N LEU A 21 1.48 -0.25 -2.37
CA LEU A 21 0.46 -0.57 -1.37
C LEU A 21 0.40 0.52 -0.31
N GLY A 22 -0.82 0.83 0.11
CA GLY A 22 -1.07 1.67 1.29
C GLY A 22 -0.66 0.96 2.56
N THR A 23 -0.12 1.72 3.51
CA THR A 23 0.15 1.26 4.87
C THR A 23 -0.84 1.89 5.84
N GLN A 24 -1.08 1.24 6.97
CA GLN A 24 -1.85 1.79 8.08
C GLN A 24 -1.18 3.01 8.75
N LEU A 25 0.06 3.33 8.36
CA LEU A 25 0.79 4.52 8.78
C LEU A 25 0.44 5.76 7.93
N GLY A 26 -0.49 5.65 6.99
CA GLY A 26 -1.04 6.77 6.22
C GLY A 26 -0.17 7.23 5.05
N TYR A 27 0.59 6.32 4.45
CA TYR A 27 1.34 6.54 3.21
C TYR A 27 1.41 5.25 2.40
N GLU A 28 1.63 5.38 1.09
CA GLU A 28 1.90 4.25 0.20
C GLU A 28 3.42 4.01 0.07
N ILE A 29 3.80 2.75 -0.11
CA ILE A 29 5.18 2.34 -0.39
C ILE A 29 5.23 1.51 -1.67
N ALA A 30 6.40 1.49 -2.31
CA ALA A 30 6.71 0.45 -3.29
C ALA A 30 6.87 -0.90 -2.57
N VAL A 31 6.31 -1.96 -3.16
CA VAL A 31 6.41 -3.35 -2.66
C VAL A 31 7.11 -4.29 -3.65
N LYS A 32 7.61 -3.74 -4.76
CA LYS A 32 8.52 -4.37 -5.72
C LYS A 32 9.42 -3.30 -6.32
N ASP A 33 10.50 -3.69 -6.96
CA ASP A 33 11.31 -2.77 -7.76
C ASP A 33 10.47 -2.21 -8.91
N ILE A 34 10.58 -0.90 -9.16
CA ILE A 34 9.81 -0.19 -10.18
C ILE A 34 10.79 0.45 -11.16
N ALA A 35 10.71 0.06 -12.43
CA ALA A 35 11.58 0.62 -13.46
C ALA A 35 11.13 2.04 -13.87
N ALA A 36 12.06 2.85 -14.38
CA ALA A 36 11.70 4.15 -14.93
C ALA A 36 10.74 3.99 -16.11
N GLY A 37 9.58 4.66 -16.04
CA GLY A 37 8.51 4.56 -17.04
C GLY A 37 7.53 3.42 -16.81
N GLU A 38 7.74 2.57 -15.79
CA GLU A 38 6.73 1.61 -15.33
C GLU A 38 5.57 2.37 -14.65
N GLU A 39 4.34 1.91 -14.90
CA GLU A 39 3.14 2.48 -14.31
C GLU A 39 3.05 2.15 -12.82
N LEU A 40 2.70 3.15 -12.00
CA LEU A 40 2.37 2.94 -10.59
C LEU A 40 0.93 2.44 -10.47
N THR A 41 0.76 1.35 -9.73
CA THR A 41 -0.50 0.63 -9.57
C THR A 41 -0.71 0.24 -8.11
N ASN A 42 -1.97 0.22 -7.69
CA ASN A 42 -2.39 -0.19 -6.35
C ASN A 42 -3.55 -1.19 -6.45
N ASP A 43 -3.78 -1.99 -5.41
CA ASP A 43 -4.93 -2.89 -5.35
C ASP A 43 -6.12 -2.19 -4.66
N TYR A 44 -7.06 -1.72 -5.48
CA TYR A 44 -8.30 -1.09 -5.00
C TYR A 44 -9.14 -1.95 -4.03
N GLY A 45 -8.93 -3.28 -3.99
CA GLY A 45 -9.56 -4.14 -2.97
C GLY A 45 -9.14 -3.77 -1.54
N SER A 46 -8.02 -3.06 -1.37
CA SER A 46 -7.56 -2.53 -0.09
C SER A 46 -8.27 -1.25 0.35
N LEU A 47 -9.09 -0.63 -0.52
CA LEU A 47 -9.64 0.72 -0.32
C LEU A 47 -11.07 0.74 0.23
N ASN A 48 -11.53 -0.32 0.89
CA ASN A 48 -12.89 -0.41 1.47
C ASN A 48 -14.01 -0.02 0.49
N ILE A 49 -13.97 -0.58 -0.72
CA ILE A 49 -15.01 -0.34 -1.73
C ILE A 49 -16.35 -0.95 -1.29
N ILE A 50 -17.47 -0.32 -1.69
CA ILE A 50 -18.83 -0.76 -1.33
C ILE A 50 -19.46 -1.59 -2.45
N GLU A 51 -19.20 -1.23 -3.71
CA GLU A 51 -19.77 -1.89 -4.88
C GLU A 51 -18.68 -2.65 -5.64
N PRO A 52 -18.89 -3.95 -5.96
CA PRO A 52 -17.93 -4.71 -6.74
C PRO A 52 -17.88 -4.22 -8.19
N PHE A 53 -16.71 -4.33 -8.82
CA PHE A 53 -16.54 -3.98 -10.23
C PHE A 53 -15.58 -4.93 -10.94
N ASP A 54 -15.86 -5.17 -12.22
CA ASP A 54 -15.02 -5.98 -13.10
C ASP A 54 -13.81 -5.19 -13.60
N CYS A 55 -12.67 -5.86 -13.68
CA CYS A 55 -11.42 -5.33 -14.20
C CYS A 55 -11.03 -6.08 -15.47
N LEU A 56 -10.11 -5.49 -16.24
CA LEU A 56 -9.52 -6.19 -17.37
C LEU A 56 -8.72 -7.40 -16.87
N PRO A 57 -8.74 -8.55 -17.59
CA PRO A 57 -7.93 -9.70 -17.23
C PRO A 57 -6.44 -9.33 -17.19
N GLU A 58 -5.80 -9.59 -16.06
CA GLU A 58 -4.37 -9.37 -15.86
C GLU A 58 -3.63 -10.71 -15.89
N ALA A 59 -2.55 -10.80 -16.68
CA ALA A 59 -1.82 -12.05 -16.84
C ALA A 59 -1.20 -12.51 -15.51
N GLY A 60 -1.54 -13.73 -15.08
CA GLY A 60 -1.06 -14.30 -13.81
C GLY A 60 -1.87 -13.87 -12.58
N ALA A 61 -2.84 -12.96 -12.72
CA ALA A 61 -3.74 -12.61 -11.63
C ALA A 61 -4.88 -13.65 -11.52
N PRO A 62 -5.17 -14.18 -10.32
CA PRO A 62 -6.30 -15.08 -10.12
C PRO A 62 -7.65 -14.34 -10.03
N ARG A 63 -7.62 -13.01 -9.87
CA ARG A 63 -8.79 -12.14 -9.74
C ARG A 63 -9.04 -11.36 -11.02
N GLN A 64 -10.32 -11.08 -11.28
CA GLN A 64 -10.79 -10.21 -12.37
C GLN A 64 -11.90 -9.26 -11.91
N ARG A 65 -12.25 -9.30 -10.62
CA ARG A 65 -13.28 -8.49 -10.01
C ARG A 65 -12.82 -8.10 -8.61
N VAL A 66 -12.95 -6.82 -8.28
CA VAL A 66 -12.71 -6.33 -6.92
C VAL A 66 -14.00 -6.48 -6.12
N MET A 67 -13.89 -6.99 -4.89
CA MET A 67 -15.01 -7.27 -4.00
C MET A 67 -14.94 -6.45 -2.71
N PRO A 68 -16.08 -6.08 -2.09
CA PRO A 68 -16.11 -5.36 -0.83
C PRO A 68 -15.42 -6.09 0.35
N ASP A 69 -15.30 -7.42 0.28
CA ASP A 69 -14.64 -8.22 1.32
C ASP A 69 -13.20 -8.62 0.96
N ASP A 70 -12.62 -8.07 -0.12
CA ASP A 70 -11.24 -8.32 -0.52
C ASP A 70 -10.25 -7.97 0.58
N LEU A 71 -10.48 -6.89 1.31
CA LEU A 71 -9.66 -6.53 2.47
C LEU A 71 -9.62 -7.65 3.52
N THR A 72 -10.72 -8.35 3.76
CA THR A 72 -10.74 -9.47 4.70
C THR A 72 -10.04 -10.71 4.14
N ARG A 73 -10.08 -10.90 2.82
CA ARG A 73 -9.54 -12.08 2.12
C ARG A 73 -8.05 -11.97 1.80
N HIS A 74 -7.57 -10.77 1.49
CA HIS A 74 -6.25 -10.55 0.88
C HIS A 74 -5.30 -9.69 1.72
N ALA A 75 -5.76 -9.13 2.85
CA ALA A 75 -4.87 -8.36 3.72
C ALA A 75 -3.62 -9.14 4.14
N GLY A 76 -3.70 -10.47 4.36
CA GLY A 76 -2.51 -11.27 4.68
C GLY A 76 -1.45 -11.26 3.57
N ASP A 77 -1.86 -11.27 2.30
CA ASP A 77 -0.94 -11.20 1.16
C ASP A 77 -0.31 -9.81 1.06
N TRP A 78 -1.11 -8.75 1.22
CA TRP A 78 -0.63 -7.37 1.19
C TRP A 78 0.27 -7.06 2.38
N ASP A 79 -0.10 -7.49 3.59
CA ASP A 79 0.70 -7.32 4.81
C ASP A 79 2.07 -7.98 4.64
N ARG A 80 2.14 -9.15 4.00
CA ARG A 80 3.42 -9.82 3.68
C ARG A 80 4.27 -9.00 2.70
N LEU A 81 3.69 -8.48 1.63
CA LEU A 81 4.42 -7.63 0.68
C LEU A 81 4.95 -6.35 1.33
N ILE A 82 4.12 -5.72 2.16
CA ILE A 82 4.51 -4.54 2.94
C ILE A 82 5.62 -4.90 3.93
N ALA A 83 5.50 -6.04 4.61
CA ALA A 83 6.51 -6.55 5.54
C ALA A 83 7.89 -6.73 4.90
N GLU A 84 7.91 -7.31 3.71
CA GLU A 84 9.12 -7.57 2.94
C GLU A 84 9.75 -6.26 2.46
N ALA A 85 8.94 -5.29 2.04
CA ALA A 85 9.41 -4.01 1.52
C ALA A 85 9.87 -3.01 2.61
N PHE A 86 9.22 -3.03 3.78
CA PHE A 86 9.39 -2.00 4.81
C PHE A 86 10.83 -1.76 5.28
N PRO A 87 11.69 -2.78 5.48
CA PRO A 87 13.08 -2.58 5.89
C PRO A 87 13.91 -1.77 4.89
N HIS A 88 13.53 -1.78 3.61
CA HIS A 88 14.22 -1.04 2.56
C HIS A 88 14.02 0.48 2.66
N LEU A 89 13.04 0.96 3.43
CA LEU A 89 12.81 2.38 3.67
C LEU A 89 14.10 3.12 4.10
N SER A 90 14.93 2.46 4.91
CA SER A 90 16.19 3.01 5.42
C SER A 90 17.42 2.69 4.56
N GLN A 91 17.24 1.93 3.47
CA GLN A 91 18.33 1.40 2.64
C GLN A 91 18.40 2.04 1.25
N VAL A 92 17.30 2.67 0.79
CA VAL A 92 17.22 3.32 -0.52
C VAL A 92 16.87 4.80 -0.36
N ASP A 93 17.20 5.60 -1.38
CA ASP A 93 16.86 7.01 -1.38
C ASP A 93 15.35 7.22 -1.36
N GLN A 94 14.90 8.18 -0.55
CA GLN A 94 13.48 8.51 -0.38
C GLN A 94 13.27 9.99 -0.74
N PRO A 95 13.15 10.35 -2.04
CA PRO A 95 13.06 11.75 -2.47
C PRO A 95 11.87 12.52 -1.88
N LEU A 96 10.81 11.79 -1.50
CA LEU A 96 9.60 12.34 -0.90
C LEU A 96 9.66 12.43 0.64
N SER A 97 10.74 11.97 1.28
CA SER A 97 10.93 12.04 2.74
C SER A 97 10.75 13.45 3.31
N ARG A 98 11.12 14.47 2.54
CA ARG A 98 10.94 15.90 2.90
C ARG A 98 9.48 16.33 3.10
N LEU A 99 8.51 15.52 2.67
CA LEU A 99 7.08 15.77 2.90
C LEU A 99 6.63 15.36 4.31
N PHE A 100 7.44 14.58 5.02
CA PHE A 100 7.22 14.21 6.42
C PHE A 100 7.83 15.25 7.36
N SER A 101 7.27 15.40 8.56
CA SER A 101 7.98 16.10 9.64
C SER A 101 9.23 15.32 10.05
N ALA A 102 10.24 16.02 10.58
CA ALA A 102 11.49 15.38 11.01
C ALA A 102 11.23 14.25 12.03
N ASP A 103 10.41 14.52 13.06
CA ASP A 103 10.07 13.53 14.09
C ASP A 103 9.37 12.31 13.49
N ARG A 104 8.38 12.52 12.60
CA ARG A 104 7.67 11.42 11.95
C ARG A 104 8.61 10.61 11.06
N TRP A 105 9.53 11.25 10.36
CA TRP A 105 10.49 10.56 9.52
C TRP A 105 11.46 9.71 10.35
N ASP A 106 11.95 10.23 11.47
CA ASP A 106 12.83 9.50 12.38
C ASP A 106 12.13 8.29 13.01
N ASP A 107 10.87 8.43 13.40
CA ASP A 107 10.03 7.31 13.87
C ASP A 107 9.93 6.21 12.81
N LEU A 108 9.66 6.57 11.55
CA LEU A 108 9.57 5.61 10.45
C LEU A 108 10.90 4.90 10.18
N LEU A 109 12.01 5.63 10.20
CA LEU A 109 13.34 5.02 10.05
C LEU A 109 13.66 4.08 11.21
N THR A 110 13.33 4.46 12.44
CA THR A 110 13.50 3.63 13.63
C THR A 110 12.67 2.35 13.53
N LEU A 111 11.39 2.47 13.13
CA LEU A 111 10.51 1.31 12.91
C LEU A 111 11.07 0.38 11.83
N SER A 112 11.53 0.93 10.70
CA SER A 112 12.06 0.13 9.59
C SER A 112 13.33 -0.66 9.95
N ARG A 113 14.09 -0.19 10.95
CA ARG A 113 15.35 -0.80 11.41
C ARG A 113 15.16 -1.83 12.53
N ASN A 114 14.19 -1.60 13.43
CA ASN A 114 14.14 -2.29 14.73
C ASN A 114 13.10 -3.42 14.83
N SER A 115 12.10 -3.48 13.95
CA SER A 115 11.00 -4.46 14.05
C SER A 115 10.38 -4.78 12.69
N GLY A 116 9.79 -5.98 12.58
CA GLY A 116 9.08 -6.45 11.40
C GLY A 116 7.85 -5.60 11.05
N ALA A 117 7.28 -5.90 9.88
CA ALA A 117 6.15 -5.26 9.22
C ALA A 117 5.27 -4.29 10.03
N PRO A 118 4.86 -3.17 9.44
CA PRO A 118 3.80 -2.33 10.00
C PRO A 118 2.53 -3.18 10.24
N ALA A 119 1.73 -2.82 11.26
CA ALA A 119 0.55 -3.56 11.70
C ALA A 119 -0.46 -3.86 10.56
N SER A 120 -1.18 -4.98 10.67
CA SER A 120 -2.05 -5.51 9.62
C SER A 120 -3.07 -4.49 9.09
N LEU A 121 -3.21 -4.41 7.76
CA LEU A 121 -4.23 -3.61 7.09
C LEU A 121 -5.64 -4.01 7.55
N ARG A 122 -5.89 -5.30 7.74
CA ARG A 122 -7.18 -5.79 8.24
C ARG A 122 -7.49 -5.25 9.63
N GLN A 123 -6.52 -5.25 10.54
CA GLN A 123 -6.72 -4.74 11.90
C GLN A 123 -7.06 -3.24 11.88
N PHE A 124 -6.42 -2.48 11.00
CA PHE A 124 -6.66 -1.05 10.88
C PHE A 124 -8.05 -0.72 10.31
N PHE A 125 -8.44 -1.40 9.23
CA PHE A 125 -9.66 -1.07 8.50
C PHE A 125 -10.91 -1.82 8.96
N CYS A 126 -10.77 -3.01 9.57
CA CYS A 126 -11.89 -3.82 10.04
C CYS A 126 -12.03 -3.85 11.58
N GLY A 127 -11.08 -3.29 12.33
CA GLY A 127 -10.99 -3.45 13.78
C GLY A 127 -10.42 -4.80 14.20
N ALA A 128 -10.10 -4.96 15.50
CA ALA A 128 -9.65 -6.25 16.03
C ALA A 128 -10.75 -7.32 15.89
N PRO A 129 -10.40 -8.58 15.57
CA PRO A 129 -11.40 -9.65 15.56
C PRO A 129 -12.03 -9.77 16.95
N SER A 130 -13.37 -9.81 17.00
CA SER A 130 -14.17 -10.08 18.19
C SER A 130 -13.91 -11.48 18.74
#